data_AF-A0A7X5VMB6-F1
#
_entry.id   AF-A0A7X5VMB6-F1
#
_cell.length_a   1.000
_cell.length_b   1.000
_cell.length_c   1.000
_cell.angle_alpha   90.00
_cell.angle_beta   90.00
_cell.angle_gamma   90.00
#
_symmetry.space_group_name_H-M   'P 1'
#
loop_
_entity.id
_entity.type
_entity.pdbx_description
1 polymer ?
#
loop_
_entity_poly.entity_id
_entity_poly.type
_entity_poly.pdbx_seq_one_letter_code
_entity_poly.pdbx_strand_id
1 'polypeptide(L)' 'PLNCAAIPDTLIEAELFGHEPGAFTDARGRRRGAFEMADRGTLFLDEVGDLSPTAQPKLLRALESGEILRLGSERPRR' A
#
# COMPACT_ATOMS: atom_id res chain seq x y z
N PRO A 1 10.03 -2.78 -9.04
CA PRO A 1 9.08 -3.91 -9.19
C PRO A 1 8.81 -4.50 -7.80
N LEU A 2 7.55 -4.70 -7.45
CA LEU A 2 7.12 -5.32 -6.20
C LEU A 2 6.38 -6.61 -6.55
N ASN A 3 6.85 -7.74 -6.02
CA ASN A 3 6.19 -9.02 -6.18
C ASN A 3 5.22 -9.25 -5.02
N CYS A 4 3.93 -9.33 -5.33
CA CYS A 4 2.87 -9.41 -4.32
C CYS A 4 2.86 -10.75 -3.60
N ALA A 5 3.21 -11.85 -4.28
CA ALA A 5 3.29 -13.20 -3.72
C ALA A 5 4.47 -13.36 -2.72
N ALA A 6 5.50 -12.52 -2.84
CA ALA A 6 6.70 -12.59 -1.99
C ALA A 6 6.53 -11.89 -0.63
N ILE A 7 5.45 -11.13 -0.42
CA ILE A 7 5.21 -10.37 0.81
C ILE A 7 4.07 -11.04 1.58
N PRO A 8 4.21 -11.25 2.91
CA PRO A 8 3.13 -11.77 3.72
C PRO A 8 1.86 -10.93 3.58
N ASP A 9 0.71 -11.60 3.51
CA ASP A 9 -0.62 -10.98 3.37
C ASP A 9 -0.88 -9.91 4.45
N THR A 10 -0.39 -10.13 5.66
CA THR A 10 -0.52 -9.18 6.78
C THR A 10 0.30 -7.89 6.61
N LEU A 11 1.28 -7.88 5.71
CA LEU A 11 2.20 -6.77 5.48
C LEU A 11 2.02 -6.11 4.11
N ILE A 12 1.39 -6.79 3.14
CA ILE A 12 1.27 -6.29 1.76
C ILE A 12 0.64 -4.91 1.69
N GLU A 13 -0.38 -4.64 2.49
CA GLU A 13 -1.01 -3.33 2.54
C GLU A 13 -0.07 -2.25 3.07
N ALA A 14 0.70 -2.55 4.12
CA ALA A 14 1.66 -1.63 4.69
C ALA A 14 2.82 -1.34 3.73
N GLU A 15 3.26 -2.33 2.95
CA GLU A 15 4.28 -2.15 1.92
C GLU A 15 3.74 -1.34 0.73
N LEU A 16 2.51 -1.57 0.28
CA LEU A 16 1.92 -0.85 -0.86
C LEU A 16 1.53 0.59 -0.53
N PHE A 17 0.78 0.77 0.56
CA PHE A 17 0.12 2.03 0.88
C PHE A 17 0.80 2.82 1.99
N GLY A 18 1.72 2.20 2.73
CA GLY A 18 2.38 2.82 3.88
C GLY A 18 1.50 2.83 5.12
N HIS A 19 2.07 3.23 6.26
CA HIS A 19 1.36 3.26 7.53
C HIS A 19 1.76 4.46 8.38
N GLU A 20 0.84 4.88 9.23
CA GLU A 20 1.07 5.80 10.33
C GLU A 20 1.45 5.06 11.62
N PRO A 21 2.10 5.72 12.60
CA PRO A 21 2.35 5.12 13.90
C PRO A 21 1.04 4.66 14.55
N GLY A 22 1.05 3.46 15.13
CA GLY A 22 -0.13 2.88 15.77
C GLY A 22 -1.15 2.23 14.83
N ALA A 23 -0.86 2.14 13.52
CA ALA A 23 -1.75 1.48 12.56
C ALA A 23 -1.95 -0.03 12.81
N PHE A 24 -0.94 -0.69 13.39
CA PHE A 24 -0.97 -2.09 13.81
C PHE A 24 0.06 -2.32 14.93
N THR A 25 0.08 -3.51 15.55
CA THR A 25 1.06 -3.86 16.59
C THR A 25 2.48 -3.66 16.08
N ASP A 26 3.31 -2.96 16.85
CA ASP A 26 4.69 -2.57 16.46
C ASP A 26 4.83 -1.58 15.28
N ALA A 27 3.75 -0.92 14.82
CA ALA A 27 3.84 0.24 13.94
C ALA A 27 4.41 1.46 14.70
N ARG A 28 5.72 1.45 14.99
CA ARG A 28 6.41 2.44 15.84
C ARG A 28 6.69 3.76 15.12
N GLY A 29 6.69 3.75 13.79
CA GLY A 29 7.04 4.89 12.97
C GLY A 29 6.08 5.06 11.81
N ARG A 30 6.19 6.21 11.14
CA ARG A 30 5.55 6.44 9.87
C ARG A 30 6.41 5.82 8.76
N ARG A 31 5.79 5.09 7.84
CA ARG A 31 6.48 4.53 6.67
C ARG A 31 5.70 4.86 5.40
N ARG A 32 6.41 5.31 4.36
CA ARG A 32 5.87 5.53 3.01
C ARG A 32 5.69 4.18 2.31
N GLY A 33 4.57 4.02 1.62
CA GLY A 33 4.31 2.84 0.79
C GLY A 33 4.96 2.91 -0.59
N ALA A 34 4.92 1.80 -1.32
CA ALA A 34 5.43 1.66 -2.68
C ALA A 34 4.79 2.67 -3.64
N PHE A 35 3.49 2.95 -3.52
CA PHE A 35 2.83 3.98 -4.33
C PHE A 35 3.45 5.35 -4.14
N GLU A 36 3.71 5.75 -2.90
CA GLU A 36 4.34 7.04 -2.63
C GLU A 36 5.79 7.08 -3.09
N MET A 37 6.52 5.98 -2.93
CA MET A 37 7.92 5.89 -3.36
C MET A 37 8.05 5.97 -4.88
N ALA A 38 7.02 5.53 -5.61
CA ALA A 38 6.93 5.58 -7.07
C ALA A 38 6.21 6.84 -7.59
N ASP A 39 5.97 7.86 -6.75
CA ASP A 39 5.37 9.11 -7.18
C ASP A 39 6.12 9.72 -8.37
N ARG A 40 5.36 10.13 -9.40
CA ARG A 40 5.84 10.58 -10.72
C ARG A 40 6.73 9.59 -11.48
N GLY A 41 6.75 8.33 -11.05
CA GLY A 41 7.46 7.23 -11.69
C GLY A 41 6.50 6.15 -12.18
N THR A 42 6.93 4.90 -12.08
CA THR A 42 6.12 3.74 -12.45
C THR A 42 6.29 2.65 -11.40
N LEU A 43 5.18 2.18 -10.83
CA LEU A 43 5.15 1.04 -9.95
C LEU A 43 4.74 -0.20 -10.75
N PHE A 44 5.64 -1.17 -10.85
CA PHE A 44 5.33 -2.49 -11.41
C PHE A 44 4.94 -3.44 -10.29
N LEU A 45 3.75 -4.02 -10.39
CA LEU A 45 3.22 -5.03 -9.48
C LEU A 45 3.24 -6.38 -10.19
N ASP A 46 4.08 -7.28 -9.70
CA ASP A 46 4.18 -8.66 -10.20
C ASP A 46 3.29 -9.58 -9.37
N GLU A 47 2.74 -10.62 -9.99
CA GLU A 47 1.76 -11.53 -9.38
C GLU A 47 0.59 -10.78 -8.69
N VAL A 48 0.04 -9.77 -9.37
CA VAL A 48 -1.04 -8.92 -8.83
C VAL A 48 -2.29 -9.70 -8.39
N GLY A 49 -2.49 -10.91 -8.93
CA GLY A 49 -3.57 -11.82 -8.53
C GLY A 49 -3.45 -12.35 -7.10
N ASP A 50 -2.24 -12.35 -6.53
CA ASP A 50 -1.99 -12.78 -5.15
C ASP A 50 -2.19 -11.65 -4.12
N LEU A 51 -2.67 -10.48 -4.55
CA LEU A 51 -3.06 -9.43 -3.61
C LEU A 51 -4.21 -9.88 -2.73
N SER A 52 -4.10 -9.57 -1.44
CA SER A 52 -5.16 -9.78 -0.47
C SER A 52 -6.49 -9.17 -0.95
N PRO A 53 -7.64 -9.81 -0.68
CA PRO A 53 -8.94 -9.23 -1.01
C PRO A 53 -9.17 -7.85 -0.41
N THR A 54 -8.49 -7.50 0.69
CA THR A 54 -8.57 -6.18 1.34
C THR A 54 -7.68 -5.13 0.68
N ALA A 55 -6.57 -5.54 0.04
CA ALA A 55 -5.68 -4.66 -0.71
C ALA A 55 -6.24 -4.31 -2.09
N GLN A 56 -6.99 -5.21 -2.73
CA GLN A 56 -7.53 -5.01 -4.08
C GLN A 56 -8.42 -3.76 -4.22
N PRO A 57 -9.39 -3.47 -3.33
CA PRO A 57 -10.18 -2.24 -3.42
C PRO A 57 -9.33 -0.96 -3.25
N LYS A 58 -8.27 -1.02 -2.44
CA LYS A 58 -7.36 0.12 -2.23
C LYS A 58 -6.49 0.36 -3.46
N LEU A 59 -6.02 -0.72 -4.10
CA LEU A 59 -5.35 -0.66 -5.40
C LEU A 59 -6.28 -0.02 -6.46
N LEU A 60 -7.53 -0.47 -6.54
CA LEU A 60 -8.51 0.10 -7.46
C LEU A 60 -8.68 1.61 -7.23
N ARG A 61 -8.85 2.03 -5.97
CA ARG A 61 -8.95 3.46 -5.63
C ARG A 61 -7.70 4.24 -6.05
N ALA A 62 -6.51 3.69 -5.86
CA ALA A 62 -5.25 4.32 -6.27
C ALA A 62 -5.20 4.51 -7.79
N LEU A 63 -5.68 3.55 -8.58
CA LEU A 63 -5.72 3.63 -10.04
C LEU A 63 -6.80 4.59 -10.54
N GLU A 64 -7.99 4.60 -9.96
CA GLU A 64 -9.12 5.42 -10.42
C GLU A 64 -8.99 6.90 -10.01
N SER A 65 -8.62 7.16 -8.75
CA SER A 65 -8.61 8.51 -8.18
C SER A 65 -7.23 9.14 -8.13
N GLY A 66 -6.18 8.33 -8.28
CA GLY A 66 -4.80 8.73 -7.97
C GLY A 66 -4.57 8.93 -6.48
N GLU A 67 -5.47 8.46 -5.61
CA GLU A 67 -5.35 8.61 -4.16
C GLU A 67 -5.07 7.29 -3.46
N ILE A 68 -4.17 7.34 -2.48
CA ILE A 68 -3.91 6.26 -1.54
C ILE A 68 -4.29 6.64 -0.12
N LEU A 69 -4.57 5.63 0.71
CA LEU A 69 -4.79 5.80 2.14
C LEU A 69 -3.81 4.93 2.90
N ARG A 70 -2.93 5.57 3.69
CA ARG A 70 -2.04 4.86 4.62
C ARG A 70 -2.88 4.12 5.66
N LEU A 71 -2.37 2.98 6.12
CA LEU A 71 -2.96 2.29 7.26
C LEU A 71 -2.91 3.19 8.49
N GLY A 72 -4.01 3.27 9.23
CA GLY A 72 -4.15 4.17 10.38
C GLY A 72 -4.35 5.65 10.03
N SER A 73 -4.49 6.01 8.76
CA SER A 73 -4.85 7.37 8.33
C SER A 73 -6.32 7.47 7.96
N GLU A 74 -6.95 8.60 8.29
CA GLU A 74 -8.30 8.95 7.82
C GLU A 74 -8.27 9.86 6.59
N ARG A 75 -7.08 10.37 6.22
CA ARG A 75 -6.92 11.34 5.13
C ARG A 75 -6.23 10.69 3.93
N PRO A 76 -6.90 10.66 2.75
CA PRO A 76 -6.28 10.20 1.52
C PRO A 76 -5.17 11.16 1.05
N ARG A 77 -4.25 10.65 0.25
CA ARG A 77 -3.10 11.36 -0.31
C ARG A 77 -3.02 11.11 -1.80
N ARG A 78 -2.70 12.15 -2.58
CA ARG A 78 -2.27 12.04 -3.98
C ARG A 78 -0.77 11.92 -4.06
#